data_AF-A0AAD7JEZ9-F1
#
_entry.id   AF-A0AAD7JEZ9-F1
#
_cell.length_a   1.000
_cell.length_b   1.000
_cell.length_c   1.000
_cell.angle_alpha   90.00
_cell.angle_beta   90.00
_cell.angle_gamma   90.00
#
_symmetry.space_group_name_H-M   'P 1'
#
loop_
_entity.id
_entity.type
_entity.pdbx_description
1 polymer ?
#
loop_
_entity_poly.entity_id
_entity_poly.type
_entity_poly.pdbx_seq_one_letter_code
_entity_poly.pdbx_strand_id
1 'polypeptide(L)'
;MDAIPPEIWSEIFSCACTDDGSTGRALSTVSRAVHTISKASKYQSICVLGPNQLLKLFGLLSGLSPCARKVKYLFVAGLDECAEFEEAGHGAQTIRQFYLDTKMDAVGQALEQLLQLVSPNLVALQIHRTKVYRQSVLLEIEFPMLSELTLHGPFKSTIPRPPECLFPNLRSIHIYHFVHQPTRFLEQIVRAAPRITHLHVPQRSFSAYDIQVALGILQPIVSSSELSLPDTLQQLVIELEPVPSSLDSWASNIRGEQHRRKFRQISQKDARVKLTDRRDGCIPVVEARDQWLEEFRCPWWAT
;
A
#
# COMPACT_ATOMS: atom_id res chain seq x y z
N MET A 1 39.80 -5.84 1.34
CA MET A 1 38.83 -4.77 1.68
C MET A 1 39.38 -3.81 2.73
N ASP A 2 40.65 -3.99 3.11
CA ASP A 2 41.21 -3.50 4.37
C ASP A 2 41.71 -2.05 4.29
N ALA A 3 41.64 -1.44 3.10
CA ALA A 3 41.99 -0.05 2.87
C ALA A 3 40.83 0.94 3.07
N ILE A 4 39.58 0.45 3.12
CA ILE A 4 38.38 1.30 3.23
C ILE A 4 37.78 1.13 4.64
N PRO A 5 37.52 2.21 5.38
CA PRO A 5 36.91 2.15 6.71
C PRO A 5 35.51 1.49 6.70
N PRO A 6 35.12 0.81 7.78
CA PRO A 6 33.83 0.10 7.87
C PRO A 6 32.62 1.03 7.72
N GLU A 7 32.73 2.31 8.06
CA GLU A 7 31.67 3.31 7.93
C GLU A 7 31.31 3.54 6.46
N ILE A 8 32.33 3.62 5.60
CA ILE A 8 32.13 3.78 4.15
C ILE A 8 31.49 2.53 3.56
N TRP A 9 31.91 1.33 4.01
CA TRP A 9 31.25 0.09 3.62
C TRP A 9 29.80 0.01 4.09
N SER A 10 29.50 0.45 5.31
CA SER A 10 28.13 0.53 5.83
C SER A 10 27.27 1.45 4.97
N GLU A 11 27.78 2.60 4.56
CA GLU A 11 27.07 3.53 3.68
C GLU A 11 26.81 2.89 2.31
N ILE A 12 27.84 2.30 1.69
CA ILE A 12 27.72 1.58 0.41
C ILE A 12 26.65 0.48 0.52
N PHE A 13 26.66 -0.32 1.59
CA PHE A 13 25.66 -1.38 1.77
C PHE A 13 24.27 -0.82 2.04
N SER A 14 24.15 0.34 2.70
CA SER A 14 22.86 1.02 2.88
C SER A 14 22.27 1.51 1.56
N CYS A 15 23.11 1.94 0.62
CA CYS A 15 22.67 2.32 -0.73
C CYS A 15 22.40 1.09 -1.62
N ALA A 16 23.18 0.01 -1.46
CA ALA A 16 23.05 -1.18 -2.31
C ALA A 16 21.85 -2.06 -1.93
N CYS A 17 21.49 -2.14 -0.64
CA CYS A 17 20.42 -3.03 -0.15
C CYS A 17 19.00 -2.46 -0.34
N THR A 18 18.71 -1.75 -1.43
CA THR A 18 17.39 -1.16 -1.72
C THR A 18 16.58 -1.99 -2.72
N ASP A 19 16.79 -3.31 -2.71
CA ASP A 19 16.18 -4.27 -3.63
C ASP A 19 15.15 -5.16 -2.92
N ASP A 20 14.91 -6.38 -3.43
CA ASP A 20 14.03 -7.39 -2.84
C ASP A 20 14.66 -8.13 -1.63
N GLY A 21 15.78 -7.63 -1.10
CA GLY A 21 16.58 -8.22 -0.04
C GLY A 21 17.62 -9.23 -0.54
N SER A 22 17.74 -9.43 -1.86
CA SER A 22 18.75 -10.32 -2.44
C SER A 22 20.18 -9.81 -2.23
N THR A 23 20.43 -8.50 -2.38
CA THR A 23 21.75 -7.90 -2.15
C THR A 23 22.21 -8.08 -0.71
N GLY A 24 21.33 -7.84 0.28
CA GLY A 24 21.66 -8.05 1.70
C GLY A 24 22.02 -9.51 2.02
N ARG A 25 21.34 -10.47 1.37
CA ARG A 25 21.68 -11.90 1.47
C ARG A 25 23.03 -12.21 0.82
N ALA A 26 23.29 -11.71 -0.38
CA ALA A 26 24.55 -11.93 -1.10
C ALA A 26 25.75 -11.35 -0.34
N LEU A 27 25.64 -10.13 0.19
CA LEU A 27 26.68 -9.51 1.02
C LEU A 27 27.00 -10.36 2.26
N SER A 28 25.97 -10.96 2.87
CA SER A 28 26.15 -11.81 4.05
C SER A 28 26.99 -13.06 3.80
N THR A 29 27.23 -13.45 2.55
CA THR A 29 27.99 -14.66 2.17
C THR A 29 29.39 -14.37 1.62
N VAL A 30 29.78 -13.10 1.43
CA VAL A 30 31.07 -12.74 0.79
C VAL A 30 32.26 -13.03 1.71
N SER A 31 32.24 -12.51 2.95
CA SER A 31 33.30 -12.70 3.93
C SER A 31 32.78 -12.41 5.35
N ARG A 32 33.52 -12.78 6.39
CA ARG A 32 33.14 -12.48 7.79
C ARG A 32 33.07 -10.97 8.07
N ALA A 33 33.95 -10.18 7.46
CA ALA A 33 33.96 -8.74 7.59
C ALA A 33 32.72 -8.12 6.94
N VAL A 34 32.43 -8.49 5.68
CA VAL A 34 31.24 -8.01 4.96
C VAL A 34 29.96 -8.45 5.66
N HIS A 35 29.90 -9.69 6.15
CA HIS A 35 28.77 -10.19 6.92
C HIS A 35 28.48 -9.32 8.15
N THR A 36 29.53 -8.98 8.91
CA THR A 36 29.40 -8.15 10.10
C THR A 36 28.93 -6.73 9.76
N ILE A 37 29.57 -6.10 8.77
CA ILE A 37 29.28 -4.71 8.37
C ILE A 37 27.90 -4.59 7.71
N SER A 38 27.51 -5.56 6.86
CA SER A 38 26.22 -5.55 6.17
C SER A 38 25.02 -5.89 7.07
N LYS A 39 25.25 -6.40 8.29
CA LYS A 39 24.19 -6.82 9.22
C LYS A 39 23.13 -5.74 9.47
N ALA A 40 23.52 -4.46 9.50
CA ALA A 40 22.62 -3.33 9.72
C ALA A 40 21.71 -3.02 8.52
N SER A 41 22.17 -3.30 7.29
CA SER A 41 21.45 -3.01 6.04
C SER A 41 20.82 -4.27 5.44
N LYS A 42 21.12 -5.45 5.97
CA LYS A 42 20.72 -6.77 5.44
C LYS A 42 19.21 -6.91 5.21
N TYR A 43 18.40 -6.35 6.12
CA TYR A 43 16.95 -6.49 6.13
C TYR A 43 16.23 -5.18 5.82
N GLN A 44 16.93 -4.16 5.32
CA GLN A 44 16.34 -2.84 5.15
C GLN A 44 15.23 -2.80 4.09
N SER A 45 15.35 -3.62 3.04
CA SER A 45 14.37 -3.73 1.97
C SER A 45 13.98 -5.19 1.78
N ILE A 46 12.70 -5.48 1.82
CA ILE A 46 12.17 -6.85 1.78
C ILE A 46 10.94 -6.92 0.88
N CYS A 47 10.98 -7.86 -0.05
CA CYS A 47 9.84 -8.29 -0.84
C CYS A 47 9.30 -9.62 -0.31
N VAL A 48 7.99 -9.68 -0.08
CA VAL A 48 7.27 -10.88 0.37
C VAL A 48 6.22 -11.25 -0.66
N LEU A 49 6.40 -12.41 -1.28
CA LEU A 49 5.47 -12.98 -2.25
C LEU A 49 4.81 -14.22 -1.66
N GLY A 50 3.53 -14.11 -1.36
CA GLY A 50 2.69 -15.20 -0.88
C GLY A 50 2.84 -15.53 0.61
N PRO A 51 1.93 -16.39 1.12
CA PRO A 51 1.80 -16.65 2.56
C PRO A 51 3.01 -17.37 3.16
N ASN A 52 3.67 -18.26 2.41
CA ASN A 52 4.82 -19.00 2.90
C ASN A 52 6.03 -18.10 3.16
N GLN A 53 6.27 -17.11 2.29
CA GLN A 53 7.36 -16.14 2.50
C GLN A 53 7.05 -15.24 3.69
N LEU A 54 5.79 -14.82 3.84
CA LEU A 54 5.34 -14.01 4.97
C LEU A 54 5.60 -14.72 6.31
N LEU A 55 5.17 -15.98 6.43
CA LEU A 55 5.35 -16.76 7.67
C LEU A 55 6.83 -16.99 7.99
N LYS A 56 7.66 -17.29 6.97
CA LYS A 56 9.12 -17.44 7.15
C LYS A 56 9.77 -16.14 7.60
N LEU A 57 9.40 -15.02 6.99
CA LEU A 57 9.91 -13.71 7.36
C LEU A 57 9.50 -13.34 8.78
N PHE A 58 8.23 -13.56 9.13
CA PHE A 58 7.72 -13.33 10.47
C PHE A 58 8.49 -14.14 11.51
N GLY A 59 8.68 -15.45 11.29
CA GLY A 59 9.46 -16.30 12.19
C GLY A 59 10.92 -15.84 12.32
N LEU A 60 11.53 -15.41 11.22
CA LEU A 60 12.89 -14.88 11.20
C LEU A 60 13.00 -13.58 12.02
N LEU A 61 12.17 -12.57 11.74
CA LEU A 61 12.25 -11.26 12.40
C LEU A 61 11.84 -11.34 13.88
N SER A 62 10.89 -12.20 14.23
CA SER A 62 10.48 -12.40 15.62
C SER A 62 11.63 -12.91 16.50
N GLY A 63 12.52 -13.73 15.94
CA GLY A 63 13.71 -14.24 16.65
C GLY A 63 14.88 -13.24 16.74
N LEU A 64 14.85 -12.15 15.97
CA LEU A 64 15.90 -11.12 16.02
C LEU A 64 15.70 -10.16 17.19
N SER A 65 16.78 -9.52 17.65
CA SER A 65 16.68 -8.40 18.58
C SER A 65 16.08 -7.17 17.89
N PRO A 66 15.41 -6.25 18.62
CA PRO A 66 14.79 -5.05 18.04
C PRO A 66 15.76 -4.20 17.18
N CYS A 67 17.01 -4.07 17.60
CA CYS A 67 18.04 -3.31 16.87
C CYS A 67 18.43 -3.94 15.52
N ALA A 68 18.12 -5.22 15.30
CA ALA A 68 18.37 -5.95 14.05
C ALA A 68 17.14 -6.04 13.13
N ARG A 69 15.96 -5.58 13.59
CA ARG A 69 14.69 -5.55 12.81
C ARG A 69 14.51 -4.25 12.04
N LYS A 70 15.58 -3.75 11.41
CA LYS A 70 15.56 -2.48 10.67
C LYS A 70 15.04 -2.70 9.26
N VAL A 71 13.72 -2.84 9.11
CA VAL A 71 13.05 -2.88 7.81
C VAL A 71 12.52 -1.48 7.51
N LYS A 72 13.02 -0.87 6.44
CA LYS A 72 12.60 0.45 5.95
C LYS A 72 11.58 0.35 4.83
N TYR A 73 11.74 -0.66 3.97
CA TYR A 73 10.95 -0.82 2.77
C TYR A 73 10.35 -2.22 2.76
N LEU A 74 9.03 -2.31 2.75
CA LEU A 74 8.32 -3.58 2.76
C LEU A 74 7.30 -3.62 1.62
N PHE A 75 7.45 -4.62 0.77
CA PHE A 75 6.46 -5.00 -0.23
C PHE A 75 5.88 -6.36 0.11
N VAL A 76 4.55 -6.44 0.10
CA VAL A 76 3.80 -7.67 0.35
C VAL A 76 2.79 -7.87 -0.76
N ALA A 77 2.83 -9.03 -1.42
CA ALA A 77 1.91 -9.35 -2.49
C ALA A 77 1.48 -10.83 -2.52
N GLY A 78 0.33 -11.11 -3.15
CA GLY A 78 -0.10 -12.47 -3.48
C GLY A 78 -0.47 -13.33 -2.26
N LEU A 79 -0.94 -12.71 -1.17
CA LEU A 79 -1.30 -13.45 0.04
C LEU A 79 -2.53 -14.36 -0.14
N ASP A 80 -3.31 -14.12 -1.20
CA ASP A 80 -4.47 -14.92 -1.58
C ASP A 80 -4.16 -16.08 -2.51
N GLU A 81 -2.92 -16.20 -3.00
CA GLU A 81 -2.43 -17.34 -3.78
C GLU A 81 -2.18 -18.54 -2.83
N CYS A 82 -3.25 -19.06 -2.25
CA CYS A 82 -3.23 -20.41 -1.72
C CYS A 82 -3.22 -21.38 -2.90
N ALA A 83 -2.10 -22.10 -3.07
CA ALA A 83 -1.88 -23.11 -4.11
C ALA A 83 -3.17 -23.82 -4.53
N GLU A 84 -3.37 -23.89 -5.84
CA GLU A 84 -4.46 -24.61 -6.49
C GLU A 84 -4.50 -26.05 -5.98
N PHE A 85 -5.43 -26.34 -5.06
CA PHE A 85 -5.78 -27.72 -4.74
C PHE A 85 -6.74 -28.21 -5.81
N GLU A 86 -6.30 -29.22 -6.57
CA GLU A 86 -7.06 -29.89 -7.63
C GLU A 86 -8.44 -30.34 -7.13
N GLU A 87 -9.41 -30.31 -8.05
CA GLU A 87 -10.85 -30.42 -7.84
C GLU A 87 -11.27 -31.66 -7.03
N ALA A 88 -11.71 -31.46 -5.79
CA ALA A 88 -12.50 -32.44 -5.05
C ALA A 88 -13.95 -31.95 -4.94
N GLY A 89 -14.90 -32.85 -5.22
CA GLY A 89 -16.32 -32.57 -5.48
C GLY A 89 -17.11 -31.83 -4.39
N HIS A 90 -18.33 -31.43 -4.75
CA HIS A 90 -19.23 -30.49 -4.05
C HIS A 90 -19.39 -30.65 -2.52
N GLY A 91 -19.20 -31.84 -1.93
CA GLY A 91 -19.20 -32.03 -0.46
C GLY A 91 -17.92 -31.56 0.25
N ALA A 92 -16.80 -31.46 -0.47
CA ALA A 92 -15.52 -30.94 0.02
C ALA A 92 -15.47 -29.40 0.02
N GLN A 93 -16.47 -28.72 -0.55
CA GLN A 93 -16.46 -27.28 -0.78
C GLN A 93 -16.66 -26.46 0.50
N THR A 94 -17.51 -26.91 1.43
CA THR A 94 -17.72 -26.24 2.73
C THR A 94 -16.53 -26.42 3.66
N ILE A 95 -15.93 -27.62 3.70
CA ILE A 95 -14.70 -27.89 4.47
C ILE A 95 -13.53 -27.12 3.85
N ARG A 96 -13.44 -27.04 2.51
CA ARG A 96 -12.45 -26.23 1.78
C ARG A 96 -12.58 -24.75 2.13
N GLN A 97 -13.80 -24.20 2.14
CA GLN A 97 -14.01 -22.80 2.49
C GLN A 97 -13.57 -22.51 3.92
N PHE A 98 -13.96 -23.36 4.88
CA PHE A 98 -13.56 -23.22 6.27
C PHE A 98 -12.03 -23.32 6.47
N TYR A 99 -11.36 -24.24 5.76
CA TYR A 99 -9.90 -24.38 5.79
C TYR A 99 -9.19 -23.16 5.17
N LEU A 100 -9.70 -22.66 4.05
CA LEU A 100 -9.18 -21.45 3.41
C LEU A 100 -9.36 -20.23 4.31
N ASP A 101 -10.52 -20.09 4.94
CA ASP A 101 -10.81 -19.01 5.88
C ASP A 101 -9.85 -19.07 7.09
N THR A 102 -9.71 -20.24 7.72
CA THR A 102 -8.78 -20.44 8.87
C THR A 102 -7.32 -20.15 8.49
N LYS A 103 -6.89 -20.57 7.29
CA LYS A 103 -5.53 -20.31 6.80
C LYS A 103 -5.32 -18.84 6.47
N MET A 104 -6.32 -18.16 5.91
CA MET A 104 -6.27 -16.72 5.65
C MET A 104 -6.28 -15.90 6.94
N ASP A 105 -6.97 -16.35 7.98
CA ASP A 105 -6.92 -15.73 9.31
C ASP A 105 -5.51 -15.82 9.90
N ALA A 106 -4.86 -17.00 9.84
CA ALA A 106 -3.49 -17.16 10.31
C ALA A 106 -2.50 -16.29 9.53
N VAL A 107 -2.67 -16.18 8.20
CA VAL A 107 -1.85 -15.29 7.35
C VAL A 107 -2.11 -13.82 7.67
N GLY A 108 -3.37 -13.44 7.93
CA GLY A 108 -3.73 -12.09 8.36
C GLY A 108 -3.11 -11.70 9.69
N GLN A 109 -3.19 -12.58 10.69
CA GLN A 109 -2.56 -12.39 11.99
C GLN A 109 -1.04 -12.27 11.86
N ALA A 110 -0.41 -13.13 11.07
CA ALA A 110 1.04 -13.06 10.82
C ALA A 110 1.44 -11.75 10.14
N LEU A 111 0.63 -11.24 9.21
CA LEU A 111 0.87 -9.95 8.56
C LEU A 111 0.76 -8.81 9.58
N GLU A 112 -0.27 -8.81 10.42
CA GLU A 112 -0.45 -7.77 11.43
C GLU A 112 0.70 -7.75 12.44
N GLN A 113 1.10 -8.92 12.95
CA GLN A 113 2.23 -9.06 13.87
C GLN A 113 3.55 -8.67 13.20
N LEU A 114 3.76 -9.06 11.94
CA LEU A 114 4.92 -8.62 11.17
C LEU A 114 4.97 -7.09 11.05
N LEU A 115 3.84 -6.46 10.72
CA LEU A 115 3.73 -5.00 10.60
C LEU A 115 4.04 -4.30 11.93
N GLN A 116 3.55 -4.83 13.06
CA GLN A 116 3.90 -4.33 14.40
C GLN A 116 5.41 -4.44 14.68
N LEU A 117 6.05 -5.54 14.27
CA LEU A 117 7.49 -5.74 14.48
C LEU A 117 8.36 -4.75 13.69
N VAL A 118 7.90 -4.33 12.51
CA VAL A 118 8.66 -3.43 11.62
C VAL A 118 8.23 -1.97 11.72
N SER A 119 7.08 -1.69 12.35
CA SER A 119 6.47 -0.36 12.36
C SER A 119 7.40 0.79 12.77
N PRO A 120 8.31 0.65 13.76
CA PRO A 120 9.13 1.76 14.21
C PRO A 120 10.12 2.29 13.16
N ASN A 121 10.50 1.46 12.18
CA ASN A 121 11.53 1.78 11.19
C ASN A 121 11.00 1.89 9.76
N LEU A 122 9.71 1.58 9.56
CA LEU A 122 9.14 1.47 8.23
C LEU A 122 8.93 2.85 7.61
N VAL A 123 9.47 3.05 6.41
CA VAL A 123 9.45 4.29 5.63
C VAL A 123 8.49 4.18 4.45
N ALA A 124 8.51 3.05 3.74
CA ALA A 124 7.55 2.78 2.67
C ALA A 124 6.93 1.40 2.84
N LEU A 125 5.61 1.32 2.68
CA LEU A 125 4.83 0.10 2.76
C LEU A 125 3.95 -0.05 1.53
N GLN A 126 4.10 -1.16 0.81
CA GLN A 126 3.22 -1.52 -0.27
C GLN A 126 2.57 -2.87 -0.02
N ILE A 127 1.24 -2.91 -0.09
CA ILE A 127 0.46 -4.12 0.10
C ILE A 127 -0.43 -4.32 -1.12
N HIS A 128 -0.14 -5.39 -1.86
CA HIS A 128 -0.79 -5.76 -3.11
C HIS A 128 -1.58 -7.06 -2.96
N ARG A 129 -2.76 -7.15 -3.59
CA ARG A 129 -3.55 -8.39 -3.70
C ARG A 129 -3.64 -9.17 -2.37
N THR A 130 -4.19 -8.54 -1.34
CA THR A 130 -4.47 -9.22 -0.07
C THR A 130 -5.97 -9.38 0.08
N LYS A 131 -6.49 -10.61 -0.05
CA LYS A 131 -7.87 -10.94 0.36
C LYS A 131 -8.00 -11.12 1.88
N VAL A 132 -6.96 -10.75 2.63
CA VAL A 132 -6.98 -10.77 4.10
C VAL A 132 -8.11 -9.86 4.57
N TYR A 133 -9.07 -10.43 5.28
CA TYR A 133 -10.12 -9.67 5.92
C TYR A 133 -9.51 -8.67 6.89
N ARG A 134 -9.79 -7.38 6.68
CA ARG A 134 -9.41 -6.31 7.59
C ARG A 134 -10.67 -5.58 8.04
N GLN A 135 -10.69 -5.15 9.29
CA GLN A 135 -11.79 -4.37 9.84
C GLN A 135 -11.74 -2.91 9.35
N SER A 136 -10.52 -2.40 9.16
CA SER A 136 -10.22 -1.03 8.72
C SER A 136 -9.44 -0.99 7.41
N VAL A 137 -9.65 0.08 6.63
CA VAL A 137 -8.92 0.36 5.39
C VAL A 137 -7.48 0.76 5.73
N LEU A 138 -7.35 1.64 6.72
CA LEU A 138 -6.08 2.02 7.32
C LEU A 138 -5.65 0.93 8.33
N LEU A 139 -4.33 0.73 8.42
CA LEU A 139 -3.74 -0.16 9.41
C LEU A 139 -3.84 0.48 10.79
N GLU A 140 -4.37 -0.22 11.79
CA GLU A 140 -4.50 0.27 13.18
C GLU A 140 -3.17 0.17 13.98
N ILE A 141 -2.06 0.36 13.27
CA ILE A 141 -0.71 0.28 13.82
C ILE A 141 -0.07 1.64 13.62
N GLU A 142 0.62 2.15 14.64
CA GLU A 142 1.39 3.39 14.54
C GLU A 142 2.66 3.15 13.71
N PHE A 143 2.82 3.95 12.66
CA PHE A 143 4.05 3.96 11.87
C PHE A 143 4.68 5.35 11.92
N PRO A 144 5.57 5.60 12.91
CA PRO A 144 6.11 6.93 13.15
C PRO A 144 7.00 7.45 12.03
N MET A 145 7.59 6.56 11.20
CA MET A 145 8.53 6.92 10.13
C MET A 145 7.95 6.76 8.71
N LEU A 146 6.71 6.29 8.60
CA LEU A 146 6.12 5.97 7.30
C LEU A 146 5.84 7.25 6.51
N SER A 147 6.44 7.35 5.32
CA SER A 147 6.26 8.46 4.38
C SER A 147 5.39 8.07 3.18
N GLU A 148 5.39 6.79 2.81
CA GLU A 148 4.69 6.29 1.63
C GLU A 148 3.89 5.02 1.95
N LEU A 149 2.61 5.02 1.58
CA LEU A 149 1.70 3.90 1.81
C LEU A 149 0.90 3.57 0.55
N THR A 150 1.08 2.36 0.03
CA THR A 150 0.32 1.83 -1.10
C THR A 150 -0.52 0.64 -0.68
N LEU A 151 -1.82 0.69 -0.95
CA LEU A 151 -2.80 -0.31 -0.56
C LEU A 151 -3.69 -0.70 -1.75
N HIS A 152 -3.62 -1.97 -2.17
CA HIS A 152 -4.52 -2.54 -3.17
C HIS A 152 -5.60 -3.39 -2.51
N GLY A 153 -6.86 -2.99 -2.73
CA GLY A 153 -8.05 -3.64 -2.20
C GLY A 153 -8.43 -4.95 -2.90
N PRO A 154 -9.57 -5.56 -2.50
CA PRO A 154 -10.71 -4.91 -1.86
C PRO A 154 -10.59 -4.78 -0.33
N PHE A 155 -11.02 -3.63 0.22
CA PHE A 155 -11.12 -3.40 1.66
C PHE A 155 -12.60 -3.44 2.08
N LYS A 156 -12.95 -4.35 3.01
CA LYS A 156 -14.26 -4.37 3.66
C LYS A 156 -14.20 -3.43 4.87
N SER A 157 -14.61 -2.19 4.71
CA SER A 157 -14.65 -1.24 5.84
C SER A 157 -15.88 -1.52 6.70
N THR A 158 -15.68 -2.14 7.87
CA THR A 158 -16.70 -2.24 8.90
C THR A 158 -16.12 -1.72 10.22
N ILE A 159 -16.40 -0.43 10.52
CA ILE A 159 -16.28 0.22 11.87
C ILE A 159 -14.84 0.68 12.22
N PRO A 160 -14.56 1.50 13.28
CA PRO A 160 -15.04 2.83 13.70
C PRO A 160 -14.01 3.95 13.37
N ARG A 161 -14.05 5.10 14.07
CA ARG A 161 -13.08 6.21 13.93
C ARG A 161 -11.66 5.74 14.32
N PRO A 162 -10.63 5.93 13.46
CA PRO A 162 -9.26 5.54 13.79
C PRO A 162 -8.68 6.44 14.89
N PRO A 163 -7.68 5.95 15.63
CA PRO A 163 -6.83 6.78 16.48
C PRO A 163 -6.26 7.98 15.71
N GLU A 164 -6.08 9.10 16.40
CA GLU A 164 -5.48 10.29 15.81
C GLU A 164 -3.97 10.07 15.59
N CYS A 165 -3.44 10.58 14.48
CA CYS A 165 -2.01 10.63 14.19
C CYS A 165 -1.26 9.29 14.08
N LEU A 166 -1.90 8.21 13.60
CA LEU A 166 -1.24 6.91 13.33
C LEU A 166 -0.03 7.00 12.39
N PHE A 167 -0.05 7.94 11.46
CA PHE A 167 0.99 8.11 10.44
C PHE A 167 1.49 9.57 10.43
N PRO A 168 2.22 10.01 11.46
CA PRO A 168 2.54 11.41 11.67
C PRO A 168 3.43 12.02 10.56
N ASN A 169 4.18 11.18 9.85
CA ASN A 169 5.09 11.59 8.77
C ASN A 169 4.63 11.17 7.37
N LEU A 170 3.42 10.63 7.23
CA LEU A 170 2.92 10.14 5.95
C LEU A 170 2.73 11.30 4.98
N ARG A 171 3.36 11.18 3.81
CA ARG A 171 3.35 12.21 2.75
C ARG A 171 2.55 11.75 1.54
N SER A 172 2.62 10.48 1.19
CA SER A 172 1.90 9.92 0.05
C SER A 172 1.09 8.70 0.45
N ILE A 173 -0.17 8.66 0.01
CA ILE A 173 -1.04 7.48 0.13
C ILE A 173 -1.66 7.14 -1.22
N HIS A 174 -1.48 5.89 -1.63
CA HIS A 174 -1.96 5.36 -2.89
C HIS A 174 -2.91 4.21 -2.62
N ILE A 175 -4.14 4.35 -3.12
CA ILE A 175 -5.17 3.34 -2.93
C ILE A 175 -5.71 2.92 -4.27
N TYR A 176 -5.77 1.60 -4.43
CA TYR A 176 -6.29 0.96 -5.62
C TYR A 176 -7.42 0.01 -5.24
N HIS A 177 -8.39 -0.14 -6.14
CA HIS A 177 -9.52 -1.08 -5.96
C HIS A 177 -10.33 -0.89 -4.67
N PHE A 178 -10.65 0.36 -4.33
CA PHE A 178 -11.47 0.72 -3.17
C PHE A 178 -12.95 0.87 -3.54
N VAL A 179 -13.83 0.12 -2.85
CA VAL A 179 -15.23 -0.10 -3.29
C VAL A 179 -16.28 0.54 -2.37
N HIS A 180 -15.93 1.02 -1.15
CA HIS A 180 -16.94 1.38 -0.15
C HIS A 180 -16.63 2.64 0.69
N GLN A 181 -17.60 3.56 0.81
CA GLN A 181 -17.63 4.69 1.77
C GLN A 181 -16.46 5.72 1.69
N PRO A 182 -16.31 6.44 0.57
CA PRO A 182 -15.26 7.46 0.36
C PRO A 182 -15.17 8.56 1.41
N THR A 183 -16.33 9.05 1.85
CA THR A 183 -16.41 10.25 2.68
C THR A 183 -15.76 10.03 4.04
N ARG A 184 -16.11 8.91 4.66
CA ARG A 184 -15.46 8.45 5.91
C ARG A 184 -13.99 8.18 5.69
N PHE A 185 -13.61 7.62 4.55
CA PHE A 185 -12.21 7.32 4.27
C PHE A 185 -11.34 8.60 4.23
N LEU A 186 -11.79 9.70 3.63
CA LEU A 186 -11.06 10.97 3.69
C LEU A 186 -10.95 11.52 5.10
N GLU A 187 -12.04 11.50 5.87
CA GLU A 187 -12.01 11.90 7.29
C GLU A 187 -10.98 11.10 8.08
N GLN A 188 -10.88 9.79 7.80
CA GLN A 188 -9.90 8.91 8.43
C GLN A 188 -8.46 9.27 8.05
N ILE A 189 -8.17 9.55 6.77
CA ILE A 189 -6.83 9.98 6.35
C ILE A 189 -6.45 11.28 7.03
N VAL A 190 -7.33 12.29 7.02
CA VAL A 190 -7.03 13.62 7.58
C VAL A 190 -6.63 13.53 9.05
N ARG A 191 -7.31 12.67 9.82
CA ARG A 191 -6.99 12.45 11.24
C ARG A 191 -5.74 11.60 11.44
N ALA A 192 -5.55 10.57 10.63
CA ALA A 192 -4.44 9.64 10.81
C ALA A 192 -3.11 10.18 10.27
N ALA A 193 -3.15 10.99 9.21
CA ALA A 193 -2.01 11.47 8.44
C ALA A 193 -2.10 12.99 8.19
N PRO A 194 -1.84 13.82 9.21
CA PRO A 194 -2.03 15.27 9.12
C PRO A 194 -1.03 15.98 8.18
N ARG A 195 0.04 15.31 7.74
CA ARG A 195 1.08 15.85 6.85
C ARG A 195 0.98 15.33 5.41
N ILE A 196 -0.16 14.75 5.04
CA ILE A 196 -0.35 14.21 3.70
C ILE A 196 -0.20 15.31 2.65
N THR A 197 0.57 15.01 1.60
CA THR A 197 0.85 15.93 0.49
C THR A 197 0.32 15.39 -0.83
N HIS A 198 0.30 14.06 -0.97
CA HIS A 198 -0.09 13.35 -2.18
C HIS A 198 -1.13 12.28 -1.85
N LEU A 199 -2.27 12.34 -2.53
CA LEU A 199 -3.36 11.39 -2.37
C LEU A 199 -3.71 10.82 -3.75
N HIS A 200 -3.55 9.51 -3.93
CA HIS A 200 -3.92 8.80 -5.15
C HIS A 200 -5.10 7.86 -4.87
N VAL A 201 -6.22 8.08 -5.55
CA VAL A 201 -7.47 7.36 -5.30
C VAL A 201 -8.17 6.91 -6.59
N PRO A 202 -8.92 5.80 -6.58
CA PRO A 202 -9.69 5.35 -7.73
C PRO A 202 -10.90 6.26 -7.98
N GLN A 203 -11.26 6.48 -9.26
CA GLN A 203 -12.46 7.21 -9.64
C GLN A 203 -13.73 6.62 -9.02
N ARG A 204 -13.83 5.28 -8.92
CA ARG A 204 -15.00 4.62 -8.30
C ARG A 204 -15.18 4.93 -6.83
N SER A 205 -14.13 5.40 -6.18
CA SER A 205 -14.17 5.66 -4.75
C SER A 205 -14.99 6.90 -4.47
N PHE A 206 -14.87 7.97 -5.27
CA PHE A 206 -15.48 9.27 -4.98
C PHE A 206 -16.50 9.72 -6.02
N SER A 207 -17.56 10.43 -5.61
CA SER A 207 -18.32 11.21 -6.58
C SER A 207 -17.59 12.53 -6.88
N ALA A 208 -17.86 13.10 -8.05
CA ALA A 208 -17.32 14.43 -8.41
C ALA A 208 -17.78 15.52 -7.43
N TYR A 209 -18.98 15.38 -6.85
CA TYR A 209 -19.50 16.28 -5.85
C TYR A 209 -18.70 16.17 -4.54
N ASP A 210 -18.40 14.95 -4.06
CA ASP A 210 -17.62 14.75 -2.82
C ASP A 210 -16.24 15.40 -2.93
N ILE A 211 -15.56 15.25 -4.08
CA ILE A 211 -14.27 15.90 -4.33
C ILE A 211 -14.41 17.42 -4.38
N GLN A 212 -15.45 17.96 -5.01
CA GLN A 212 -15.68 19.40 -5.04
C GLN A 212 -15.92 19.99 -3.65
N VAL A 213 -16.68 19.28 -2.81
CA VAL A 213 -16.87 19.68 -1.40
C VAL A 213 -15.55 19.58 -0.63
N ALA A 214 -14.81 18.47 -0.79
CA ALA A 214 -13.54 18.23 -0.11
C ALA A 214 -12.45 19.27 -0.47
N LEU A 215 -12.48 19.80 -1.69
CA LEU A 215 -11.60 20.87 -2.17
C LEU A 215 -12.08 22.28 -1.79
N GLY A 216 -13.28 22.43 -1.21
CA GLY A 216 -13.89 23.72 -0.91
C GLY A 216 -14.47 24.46 -2.12
N ILE A 217 -14.64 23.78 -3.26
CA ILE A 217 -15.22 24.36 -4.49
C ILE A 217 -16.74 24.51 -4.36
N LEU A 218 -17.39 23.56 -3.69
CA LEU A 218 -18.83 23.57 -3.44
C LEU A 218 -19.12 23.55 -1.94
N GLN A 219 -20.23 24.19 -1.57
CA GLN A 219 -20.77 24.10 -0.21
C GLN A 219 -21.55 22.79 -0.05
N PRO A 220 -21.42 22.09 1.09
CA PRO A 220 -22.19 20.89 1.36
C PRO A 220 -23.70 21.21 1.40
N ILE A 221 -24.50 20.46 0.65
CA ILE A 221 -25.97 20.53 0.66
C ILE A 221 -26.54 20.06 2.02
N VAL A 222 -25.80 19.23 2.75
CA VAL A 222 -26.19 18.69 4.05
C VAL A 222 -25.05 18.95 5.03
N SER A 223 -25.35 19.31 6.29
CA SER A 223 -24.38 19.48 7.40
C SER A 223 -23.67 18.18 7.82
N SER A 224 -23.45 17.25 6.88
CA SER A 224 -22.58 16.11 7.07
C SER A 224 -21.15 16.59 7.25
N SER A 225 -20.48 16.01 8.26
CA SER A 225 -19.06 16.08 8.61
C SER A 225 -18.15 16.82 7.63
N GLU A 226 -17.31 17.69 8.17
CA GLU A 226 -16.26 18.47 7.50
C GLU A 226 -15.35 17.60 6.61
N LEU A 227 -15.81 17.26 5.42
CA LEU A 227 -15.00 16.80 4.31
C LEU A 227 -14.14 17.99 3.90
N SER A 228 -13.01 18.15 4.58
CA SER A 228 -11.97 19.09 4.23
C SER A 228 -10.72 18.29 3.95
N LEU A 229 -10.13 18.50 2.78
CA LEU A 229 -8.78 18.02 2.54
C LEU A 229 -7.82 18.86 3.38
N PRO A 230 -6.73 18.27 3.86
CA PRO A 230 -5.78 19.00 4.68
C PRO A 230 -5.09 20.06 3.83
N ASP A 231 -4.79 21.22 4.42
CA ASP A 231 -4.13 22.34 3.73
C ASP A 231 -2.74 21.96 3.18
N THR A 232 -2.14 20.89 3.71
CA THR A 232 -0.87 20.33 3.25
C THR A 232 -0.97 19.61 1.91
N LEU A 233 -2.17 19.33 1.41
CA LEU A 233 -2.37 18.57 0.19
C LEU A 233 -1.91 19.37 -1.03
N GLN A 234 -0.86 18.87 -1.69
CA GLN A 234 -0.28 19.44 -2.91
C GLN A 234 -0.88 18.80 -4.16
N GLN A 235 -1.19 17.51 -4.10
CA GLN A 235 -1.65 16.75 -5.27
C GLN A 235 -2.71 15.72 -4.91
N LEU A 236 -3.83 15.76 -5.64
CA LEU A 236 -4.88 14.74 -5.64
C LEU A 236 -4.89 14.08 -7.01
N VAL A 237 -4.48 12.82 -7.10
CA VAL A 237 -4.55 12.03 -8.33
C VAL A 237 -5.78 11.15 -8.30
N ILE A 238 -6.61 11.27 -9.34
CA ILE A 238 -7.81 10.46 -9.52
C ILE A 238 -7.57 9.52 -10.69
N GLU A 239 -7.57 8.23 -10.40
CA GLU A 239 -7.39 7.17 -11.38
C GLU A 239 -8.72 6.85 -12.08
N LEU A 240 -8.83 7.31 -13.33
CA LEU A 240 -10.01 7.17 -14.17
C LEU A 240 -10.17 5.74 -14.68
N GLU A 241 -11.38 5.21 -14.59
CA GLU A 241 -11.63 3.86 -15.06
C GLU A 241 -11.57 3.75 -16.59
N PRO A 242 -11.04 2.64 -17.12
CA PRO A 242 -11.00 2.38 -18.55
C PRO A 242 -12.42 2.40 -19.11
N VAL A 243 -12.58 2.94 -20.31
CA VAL A 243 -13.87 2.87 -21.02
C VAL A 243 -14.07 1.41 -21.43
N PRO A 244 -15.15 0.73 -20.99
CA PRO A 244 -15.41 -0.64 -21.39
C PRO A 244 -15.40 -0.77 -22.92
N SER A 245 -14.58 -1.66 -23.44
CA SER A 245 -14.46 -1.93 -24.88
C SER A 245 -15.68 -2.66 -25.45
N SER A 246 -16.52 -3.28 -24.60
CA SER A 246 -17.75 -3.95 -25.03
C SER A 246 -18.98 -3.04 -24.98
N LEU A 247 -19.83 -3.19 -25.99
CA LEU A 247 -21.11 -2.48 -26.16
C LEU A 247 -22.19 -2.92 -25.15
N ASP A 248 -21.98 -4.03 -24.43
CA ASP A 248 -22.99 -4.70 -23.62
C ASP A 248 -23.41 -3.94 -22.35
N SER A 249 -22.73 -2.83 -22.02
CA SER A 249 -23.12 -1.97 -20.91
C SER A 249 -23.14 -0.48 -21.29
N TRP A 250 -23.85 -0.14 -22.36
CA TRP A 250 -24.09 1.25 -22.79
C TRP A 250 -24.45 2.21 -21.63
N ALA A 251 -25.26 1.76 -20.65
CA ALA A 251 -25.64 2.55 -19.48
C ALA A 251 -24.47 2.80 -18.51
N SER A 252 -23.56 1.82 -18.35
CA SER A 252 -22.32 1.99 -17.57
C SER A 252 -21.35 2.91 -18.30
N ASN A 253 -21.29 2.83 -19.64
CA ASN A 253 -20.47 3.71 -20.47
C ASN A 253 -20.91 5.17 -20.37
N ILE A 254 -22.23 5.46 -20.40
CA ILE A 254 -22.74 6.83 -20.27
C ILE A 254 -22.46 7.40 -18.86
N ARG A 255 -22.75 6.64 -17.80
CA ARG A 255 -22.48 7.09 -16.42
C ARG A 255 -20.98 7.29 -16.17
N GLY A 256 -20.15 6.36 -16.67
CA GLY A 256 -18.69 6.46 -16.61
C GLY A 256 -18.17 7.70 -17.32
N GLU A 257 -18.63 7.97 -18.55
CA GLU A 257 -18.22 9.14 -19.32
C GLU A 257 -18.71 10.45 -18.69
N GLN A 258 -19.94 10.49 -18.17
CA GLN A 258 -20.43 11.64 -17.41
C GLN A 258 -19.57 11.92 -16.17
N HIS A 259 -19.16 10.89 -15.42
CA HIS A 259 -18.22 11.05 -14.31
C HIS A 259 -16.85 11.54 -14.78
N ARG A 260 -16.27 10.95 -15.83
CA ARG A 260 -14.98 11.39 -16.40
C ARG A 260 -15.01 12.86 -16.80
N ARG A 261 -16.09 13.32 -17.45
CA ARG A 261 -16.29 14.74 -17.80
C ARG A 261 -16.31 15.64 -16.58
N LYS A 262 -17.02 15.26 -15.52
CA LYS A 262 -17.05 16.04 -14.26
C LYS A 262 -15.67 16.13 -13.61
N PHE A 263 -14.91 15.03 -13.55
CA PHE A 263 -13.54 15.05 -13.02
C PHE A 263 -12.59 15.90 -13.86
N ARG A 264 -12.72 15.89 -15.19
CA ARG A 264 -11.98 16.81 -16.09
C ARG A 264 -12.29 18.27 -15.78
N GLN A 265 -13.57 18.61 -15.56
CA GLN A 265 -13.96 19.97 -15.16
C GLN A 265 -13.37 20.37 -13.80
N ILE A 266 -13.27 19.44 -12.85
CA ILE A 266 -12.63 19.70 -11.55
C ILE A 266 -11.13 19.94 -11.72
N SER A 267 -10.45 19.10 -12.49
CA SER A 267 -9.01 19.25 -12.78
C SER A 267 -8.67 20.56 -13.48
N GLN A 268 -9.59 21.11 -14.29
CA GLN A 268 -9.45 22.44 -14.89
C GLN A 268 -9.65 23.58 -13.89
N LYS A 269 -10.41 23.36 -12.81
CA LYS A 269 -10.73 24.36 -11.79
C LYS A 269 -9.74 24.40 -10.63
N ASP A 270 -9.10 23.27 -10.32
CA ASP A 270 -8.13 23.14 -9.23
C ASP A 270 -6.87 22.42 -9.71
N ALA A 271 -5.75 23.15 -9.71
CA ALA A 271 -4.46 22.67 -10.20
C ALA A 271 -3.88 21.49 -9.39
N ARG A 272 -4.37 21.26 -8.16
CA ARG A 272 -3.96 20.12 -7.33
C ARG A 272 -4.51 18.80 -7.89
N VAL A 273 -5.59 18.85 -8.68
CA VAL A 273 -6.27 17.66 -9.17
C VAL A 273 -5.67 17.20 -10.50
N LYS A 274 -4.98 16.06 -10.47
CA LYS A 274 -4.45 15.38 -11.66
C LYS A 274 -5.30 14.14 -11.97
N LEU A 275 -5.51 13.88 -13.25
CA LEU A 275 -6.22 12.70 -13.72
C LEU A 275 -5.21 11.76 -14.37
N THR A 276 -5.27 10.48 -14.01
CA THR A 276 -4.52 9.43 -14.69
C THR A 276 -5.50 8.40 -15.22
N ASP A 277 -5.23 7.83 -16.38
CA ASP A 277 -5.98 6.66 -16.83
C ASP A 277 -5.50 5.43 -16.06
N ARG A 278 -6.46 4.61 -15.63
CA ARG A 278 -6.19 3.32 -15.01
C ARG A 278 -5.51 2.42 -16.02
N ARG A 279 -4.38 1.83 -15.63
CA ARG A 279 -3.82 0.71 -16.37
C ARG A 279 -4.75 -0.49 -16.14
N ASP A 280 -5.27 -1.07 -17.22
CA ASP A 280 -6.28 -2.12 -17.16
C ASP A 280 -5.84 -3.31 -16.28
N GLY A 281 -6.74 -3.77 -15.40
CA GLY A 281 -6.59 -5.02 -14.63
C GLY A 281 -5.94 -4.90 -13.25
N CYS A 282 -6.04 -5.98 -12.46
CA CYS A 282 -5.20 -6.13 -11.27
C CYS A 282 -3.77 -6.36 -11.76
N ILE A 283 -2.83 -5.46 -11.45
CA ILE A 283 -1.42 -5.62 -11.80
C ILE A 283 -0.94 -7.00 -11.32
N PRO A 284 -0.37 -7.86 -12.19
CA PRO A 284 0.23 -9.13 -11.80
C PRO A 284 1.24 -8.93 -10.67
N VAL A 285 1.35 -9.90 -9.75
CA VAL A 285 2.27 -9.81 -8.60
C VAL A 285 3.71 -9.50 -9.03
N VAL A 286 4.14 -10.09 -10.15
CA VAL A 286 5.49 -9.87 -10.73
C VAL A 286 5.65 -8.43 -11.20
N GLU A 287 4.68 -7.91 -11.97
CA GLU A 287 4.74 -6.54 -12.48
C GLU A 287 4.68 -5.51 -11.33
N ALA A 288 3.85 -5.76 -10.31
CA ALA A 288 3.77 -4.90 -9.13
C ALA A 288 5.10 -4.86 -8.36
N ARG A 289 5.79 -6.01 -8.26
CA ARG A 289 7.12 -6.07 -7.67
C ARG A 289 8.14 -5.28 -8.51
N ASP A 290 8.11 -5.45 -9.83
CA ASP A 290 9.07 -4.81 -10.70
C ASP A 290 8.88 -3.28 -10.69
N GLN A 291 7.63 -2.80 -10.69
CA GLN A 291 7.30 -1.38 -10.47
C GLN A 291 7.81 -0.88 -9.11
N TRP A 292 7.60 -1.63 -8.04
CA TRP A 292 8.12 -1.29 -6.70
C TRP A 292 9.65 -1.17 -6.68
N LEU A 293 10.36 -2.05 -7.40
CA LEU A 293 11.82 -1.99 -7.53
C LEU A 293 12.29 -0.81 -8.38
N GLU A 294 11.52 -0.40 -9.38
CA GLU A 294 11.78 0.78 -10.21
C GLU A 294 11.57 2.09 -9.44
N GLU A 295 10.54 2.16 -8.59
CA GLU A 295 10.24 3.33 -7.77
C GLU A 295 11.38 3.69 -6.80
N PHE A 296 12.16 2.72 -6.31
CA PHE A 296 13.37 3.01 -5.53
C PHE A 296 14.52 3.58 -6.35
N ARG A 297 14.58 3.26 -7.64
CA ARG A 297 15.65 3.76 -8.52
C ARG A 297 15.35 5.18 -8.97
N CYS A 298 14.07 5.51 -9.16
CA CYS A 298 13.58 6.83 -9.54
C CYS A 298 12.24 7.13 -8.82
N PRO A 299 12.26 7.79 -7.64
CA PRO A 299 11.02 8.15 -6.98
C PRO A 299 10.20 9.09 -7.86
N TRP A 300 8.90 8.85 -7.99
CA TRP A 300 8.01 9.66 -8.84
C TRP A 300 7.89 11.13 -8.39
N TRP A 301 8.36 11.46 -7.18
CA TRP A 301 8.47 12.84 -6.68
C TRP A 301 9.80 13.52 -7.05
N ALA A 302 10.76 12.80 -7.64
CA ALA A 302 12.05 13.33 -8.08
C ALA A 302 12.00 14.00 -9.48
N THR A 303 10.80 14.17 -10.04
CA THR A 303 10.49 14.89 -11.29
C THR A 303 9.38 15.89 -11.06
#